data_AF-A0A4Q3JSP8-F1
#
_entry.id   AF-A0A4Q3JSP8-F1
#
_cell.length_a   1.000
_cell.length_b   1.000
_cell.length_c   1.000
_cell.angle_alpha   90.00
_cell.angle_beta   90.00
_cell.angle_gamma   90.00
#
_symmetry.space_group_name_H-M   'P 1'
#
loop_
_entity.id
_entity.type
_entity.pdbx_description
1 polymer ?
#
loop_
_entity_poly.entity_id
_entity_poly.type
_entity_poly.pdbx_seq_one_letter_code
_entity_poly.pdbx_strand_id
1 'polypeptide(L)'
;MTGLWNVWHVLQQRYGILRAYGVKARGGLESPRAGGRDRGLVWALALLTAALTLLLRGDSMGLHPRAQALWRAVGPLLDRGGRWALIAIGAAAAGLIGRWAVAEVAATPSARAPRLLFVASTVALCGVFVVHGPVVGYLCFGAAHAIEYLAFVHHVGEGRHRAGARPGLAARFLRRPQQGALLLVGGLGLAYVLLQPLSGADLYVTYYVATSLLHYLYDGWIWRGPRSA
;
A
#
# COMPACT_ATOMS: atom_id res chain seq x y z
N MET A 1 16.08 0.97 -2.17
CA MET A 1 15.54 1.47 -0.88
C MET A 1 14.12 2.00 -0.98
N THR A 2 13.75 2.73 -2.03
CA THR A 2 12.39 3.26 -2.26
C THR A 2 11.29 2.19 -2.32
N GLY A 3 11.54 1.02 -2.89
CA GLY A 3 10.59 -0.11 -2.93
C GLY A 3 10.19 -0.65 -1.56
N LEU A 4 11.18 -0.93 -0.70
CA LEU A 4 10.95 -1.45 0.65
C LEU A 4 10.22 -0.44 1.53
N TRP A 5 10.59 0.85 1.42
CA TRP A 5 9.87 1.92 2.10
C TRP A 5 8.40 1.97 1.66
N ASN A 6 8.13 1.91 0.35
CA ASN A 6 6.77 1.96 -0.16
C ASN A 6 5.92 0.80 0.36
N VAL A 7 6.46 -0.43 0.31
CA VAL A 7 5.79 -1.61 0.89
C VAL A 7 5.51 -1.39 2.37
N TRP A 8 6.52 -1.03 3.16
CA TRP A 8 6.34 -0.79 4.60
C TRP A 8 5.28 0.28 4.88
N HIS A 9 5.36 1.41 4.17
CA HIS A 9 4.44 2.54 4.32
C HIS A 9 2.99 2.12 4.06
N VAL A 10 2.72 1.44 2.94
CA VAL A 10 1.34 1.03 2.62
C VAL A 10 0.81 0.03 3.65
N LEU A 11 1.65 -0.90 4.12
CA LEU A 11 1.25 -1.83 5.18
C LEU A 11 0.93 -1.10 6.49
N GLN A 12 1.70 -0.05 6.86
CA GLN A 12 1.36 0.76 8.03
C GLN A 12 0.07 1.55 7.84
N GLN A 13 -0.20 2.09 6.65
CA GLN A 13 -1.45 2.80 6.36
C GLN A 13 -2.66 1.86 6.46
N ARG A 14 -2.59 0.69 5.83
CA ARG A 14 -3.68 -0.31 5.91
C ARG A 14 -3.90 -0.80 7.33
N TYR A 15 -2.83 -1.01 8.10
CA TYR A 15 -2.93 -1.30 9.53
C TYR A 15 -3.65 -0.17 10.29
N GLY A 16 -3.28 1.09 10.05
CA GLY A 16 -3.92 2.25 10.68
C GLY A 16 -5.42 2.34 10.41
N ILE A 17 -5.84 2.12 9.15
CA ILE A 17 -7.25 2.14 8.75
C ILE A 17 -8.02 0.97 9.38
N LEU A 18 -7.49 -0.25 9.30
CA LEU A 18 -8.09 -1.43 9.94
C LEU A 18 -8.27 -1.20 11.44
N ARG A 19 -7.26 -0.62 12.09
CA ARG A 19 -7.27 -0.28 13.51
C ARG A 19 -8.35 0.74 13.84
N ALA A 20 -8.49 1.78 13.03
CA ALA A 20 -9.52 2.80 13.19
C ALA A 20 -10.93 2.20 13.11
N TYR A 21 -11.17 1.28 12.17
CA TYR A 21 -12.43 0.54 12.13
C TYR A 21 -12.63 -0.34 13.38
N GLY A 22 -11.58 -1.01 13.86
CA GLY A 22 -11.64 -1.80 15.09
C GLY A 22 -12.00 -0.98 16.33
N VAL A 23 -11.41 0.21 16.49
CA VAL A 23 -11.74 1.14 17.59
C VAL A 23 -13.19 1.60 17.50
N LYS A 24 -13.68 1.95 16.30
CA LYS A 24 -15.06 2.40 16.10
C LYS A 24 -16.08 1.29 16.35
N ALA A 25 -15.74 0.06 15.96
CA ALA A 25 -16.60 -1.11 16.08
C ALA A 25 -16.75 -1.59 17.54
N ARG A 26 -15.82 -1.24 18.44
CA ARG A 26 -15.81 -1.66 19.86
C ARG A 26 -15.91 -3.20 20.01
N GLY A 27 -16.34 -3.69 21.17
CA GLY A 27 -16.58 -5.12 21.39
C GLY A 27 -15.31 -5.94 21.57
N GLY A 28 -14.27 -5.35 22.16
CA GLY A 28 -12.96 -5.96 22.39
C GLY A 28 -11.95 -5.73 21.26
N LEU A 29 -12.40 -5.16 20.14
CA LEU A 29 -11.56 -4.79 19.00
C LEU A 29 -10.74 -3.50 19.26
N GLU A 30 -11.11 -2.71 20.26
CA GLU A 30 -10.38 -1.52 20.71
C GLU A 30 -9.13 -1.82 21.56
N SER A 31 -8.90 -3.08 21.93
CA SER A 31 -7.76 -3.46 22.78
C SER A 31 -6.40 -3.40 22.05
N PRO A 32 -5.29 -3.17 22.77
CA PRO A 32 -3.94 -3.26 22.19
C PRO A 32 -3.63 -4.65 21.58
N ARG A 33 -4.17 -5.71 22.19
CA ARG A 33 -4.05 -7.08 21.66
C ARG A 33 -4.74 -7.23 20.31
N ALA A 34 -5.92 -6.64 20.12
CA ALA A 34 -6.57 -6.59 18.82
C ALA A 34 -5.72 -5.83 17.79
N GLY A 35 -5.10 -4.71 18.18
CA GLY A 35 -4.15 -3.99 17.33
C GLY A 35 -2.93 -4.85 16.91
N GLY A 36 -2.38 -5.65 17.82
CA GLY A 36 -1.32 -6.60 17.49
C GLY A 36 -1.75 -7.64 16.45
N ARG A 37 -2.98 -8.15 16.56
CA ARG A 37 -3.58 -9.07 15.57
C ARG A 37 -3.81 -8.39 14.22
N ASP A 38 -4.27 -7.15 14.21
CA ASP A 38 -4.48 -6.37 12.97
C ASP A 38 -3.17 -6.16 12.21
N ARG A 39 -2.10 -5.80 12.94
CA ARG A 39 -0.76 -5.71 12.36
C ARG A 39 -0.30 -7.08 11.82
N GLY A 40 -0.53 -8.15 12.59
CA GLY A 40 -0.23 -9.52 12.17
C GLY A 40 -0.95 -9.90 10.88
N LEU A 41 -2.24 -9.59 10.76
CA LEU A 41 -3.04 -9.84 9.55
C LEU A 41 -2.44 -9.16 8.33
N VAL A 42 -2.15 -7.86 8.42
CA VAL A 42 -1.65 -7.08 7.26
C VAL A 42 -0.30 -7.62 6.77
N TRP A 43 0.61 -7.93 7.68
CA TRP A 43 1.89 -8.56 7.32
C TRP A 43 1.74 -9.98 6.81
N ALA A 44 0.83 -10.77 7.41
CA ALA A 44 0.55 -12.12 6.94
C ALA A 44 -0.02 -12.12 5.52
N LEU A 45 -0.93 -11.19 5.19
CA LEU A 45 -1.44 -11.03 3.83
C LEU A 45 -0.31 -10.68 2.85
N ALA A 46 0.60 -9.78 3.22
CA ALA A 46 1.74 -9.42 2.37
C ALA A 46 2.67 -10.62 2.15
N LEU A 47 3.03 -11.35 3.20
CA LEU A 47 3.90 -12.54 3.13
C LEU A 47 3.25 -13.67 2.34
N LEU A 48 1.97 -13.95 2.58
CA LEU A 48 1.22 -14.95 1.84
C LEU A 48 1.14 -14.59 0.35
N THR A 49 0.86 -13.32 0.04
CA THR A 49 0.81 -12.83 -1.34
C THR A 49 2.17 -12.99 -2.02
N ALA A 50 3.26 -12.60 -1.36
CA ALA A 50 4.61 -12.75 -1.90
C ALA A 50 4.97 -14.23 -2.14
N ALA A 51 4.70 -15.11 -1.17
CA ALA A 51 4.96 -16.54 -1.30
C ALA A 51 4.14 -17.16 -2.44
N LEU A 52 2.84 -16.92 -2.50
CA LEU A 52 1.97 -17.43 -3.55
C LEU A 52 2.34 -16.88 -4.93
N THR A 53 2.69 -15.60 -5.03
CA THR A 53 3.11 -15.00 -6.30
C THR A 53 4.42 -15.60 -6.79
N LEU A 54 5.40 -15.82 -5.91
CA LEU A 54 6.66 -16.47 -6.29
C LEU A 54 6.45 -17.94 -6.70
N LEU A 55 5.58 -18.67 -6.00
CA LEU A 55 5.30 -20.07 -6.28
C LEU A 55 4.47 -20.28 -7.56
N LEU A 56 3.46 -19.42 -7.81
CA LEU A 56 2.48 -19.61 -8.88
C LEU A 56 2.74 -18.75 -10.13
N ARG A 57 3.60 -17.74 -10.00
CA ARG A 57 3.87 -16.74 -11.05
C ARG A 57 5.36 -16.45 -11.23
N GLY A 58 6.25 -17.30 -10.69
CA GLY A 58 7.71 -17.16 -10.86
C GLY A 58 8.12 -16.95 -12.33
N ASP A 59 7.52 -17.72 -13.25
CA ASP A 59 7.85 -17.64 -14.68
C ASP A 59 7.49 -16.29 -15.32
N SER A 60 6.43 -15.63 -14.83
CA SER A 60 6.02 -14.30 -15.31
C SER A 60 7.01 -13.19 -14.93
N MET A 61 7.84 -13.41 -13.89
CA MET A 61 8.91 -12.48 -13.53
C MET A 61 10.07 -12.49 -14.55
N GLY A 62 10.16 -13.52 -15.39
CA GLY A 62 11.15 -13.60 -16.47
C GLY A 62 10.88 -12.66 -17.64
N LEU A 63 9.70 -12.02 -17.72
CA LEU A 63 9.29 -11.24 -18.89
C LEU A 63 9.82 -9.81 -18.90
N HIS A 64 10.31 -9.29 -17.76
CA HIS A 64 10.80 -7.91 -17.67
C HIS A 64 12.30 -7.86 -17.34
N PRO A 65 13.15 -7.09 -18.04
CA PRO A 65 14.62 -7.11 -17.84
C PRO A 65 15.07 -6.90 -16.39
N ARG A 66 14.40 -6.00 -15.66
CA ARG A 66 14.68 -5.76 -14.23
C ARG A 66 14.16 -6.86 -13.31
N ALA A 67 13.03 -7.48 -13.65
CA ALA A 67 12.50 -8.61 -12.90
C ALA A 67 13.33 -9.88 -13.16
N GLN A 68 13.90 -10.04 -14.36
CA GLN A 68 14.88 -11.09 -14.66
C GLN A 68 16.13 -10.99 -13.81
N ALA A 69 16.64 -9.77 -13.53
CA ALA A 69 17.81 -9.61 -12.67
C ALA A 69 17.53 -10.10 -11.24
N LEU A 70 16.36 -9.75 -10.69
CA LEU A 70 15.90 -10.26 -9.40
C LEU A 70 15.67 -11.78 -9.45
N TRP A 71 15.04 -12.27 -10.51
CA TRP A 71 14.76 -13.69 -10.70
C TRP A 71 16.03 -14.52 -10.86
N ARG A 72 17.08 -14.01 -11.51
CA ARG A 72 18.38 -14.68 -11.58
C ARG A 72 19.04 -14.84 -10.21
N ALA A 73 18.80 -13.90 -9.29
CA ALA A 73 19.27 -14.01 -7.91
C ALA A 73 18.40 -14.94 -7.05
N VAL A 74 17.08 -14.91 -7.24
CA VAL A 74 16.11 -15.63 -6.39
C VAL A 74 15.81 -17.04 -6.89
N GLY A 75 15.75 -17.26 -8.20
CA GLY A 75 15.41 -18.53 -8.85
C GLY A 75 16.24 -19.72 -8.36
N PRO A 76 17.59 -19.62 -8.34
CA PRO A 76 18.43 -20.70 -7.82
C PRO A 76 18.18 -21.05 -6.34
N LEU A 77 17.74 -20.07 -5.54
CA LEU A 77 17.37 -20.29 -4.14
C LEU A 77 16.06 -21.06 -4.04
N LEU A 78 15.11 -20.84 -4.96
CA LEU A 78 13.84 -21.55 -5.00
C LEU A 78 14.04 -23.04 -5.33
N ASP A 79 14.97 -23.37 -6.22
CA ASP A 79 15.22 -24.75 -6.65
C ASP A 79 16.02 -25.58 -5.62
N ARG A 80 16.79 -24.94 -4.74
CA ARG A 80 17.54 -25.62 -3.65
C ARG A 80 16.76 -25.74 -2.34
N GLY A 81 15.48 -26.10 -2.43
CA GLY A 81 14.60 -26.21 -1.27
C GLY A 81 13.96 -24.89 -0.80
N GLY A 82 14.24 -23.76 -1.46
CA GLY A 82 13.56 -22.49 -1.17
C GLY A 82 12.06 -22.55 -1.41
N ARG A 83 11.56 -23.45 -2.27
CA ARG A 83 10.12 -23.74 -2.38
C ARG A 83 9.52 -24.21 -1.05
N TRP A 84 10.19 -25.10 -0.31
CA TRP A 84 9.72 -25.56 0.99
C TRP A 84 9.73 -24.43 2.03
N ALA A 85 10.76 -23.57 2.00
CA ALA A 85 10.78 -22.38 2.83
C ALA A 85 9.61 -21.43 2.52
N LEU A 86 9.30 -21.20 1.24
CA LEU A 86 8.14 -20.40 0.83
C LEU A 86 6.81 -21.02 1.26
N ILE A 87 6.67 -22.35 1.14
CA ILE A 87 5.49 -23.07 1.63
C ILE A 87 5.35 -22.90 3.15
N ALA A 88 6.44 -23.05 3.91
CA ALA A 88 6.44 -22.86 5.35
C ALA A 88 6.07 -21.42 5.74
N ILE A 89 6.61 -20.42 5.05
CA ILE A 89 6.26 -19.00 5.23
C ILE A 89 4.77 -18.77 4.92
N GLY A 90 4.28 -19.31 3.79
CA GLY A 90 2.88 -19.22 3.40
C GLY A 90 1.94 -19.87 4.41
N ALA A 91 2.30 -21.06 4.91
CA ALA A 91 1.54 -21.75 5.95
C ALA A 91 1.51 -20.98 7.28
N ALA A 92 2.65 -20.43 7.70
CA ALA A 92 2.72 -19.58 8.89
C ALA A 92 1.86 -18.31 8.76
N ALA A 93 1.91 -17.66 7.60
CA ALA A 93 1.08 -16.50 7.28
C ALA A 93 -0.43 -16.86 7.29
N ALA A 94 -0.81 -17.98 6.67
CA ALA A 94 -2.18 -18.50 6.72
C ALA A 94 -2.63 -18.78 8.16
N GLY A 95 -1.76 -19.32 9.00
CA GLY A 95 -2.02 -19.52 10.43
C GLY A 95 -2.29 -18.20 11.18
N LEU A 96 -1.53 -17.15 10.90
CA LEU A 96 -1.77 -15.82 11.48
C LEU A 96 -3.11 -15.21 11.02
N ILE A 97 -3.47 -15.39 9.74
CA ILE A 97 -4.77 -14.98 9.19
C ILE A 97 -5.89 -15.75 9.90
N GLY A 98 -5.76 -17.06 10.06
CA GLY A 98 -6.73 -17.90 10.78
C GLY A 98 -6.91 -17.47 12.23
N ARG A 99 -5.80 -17.18 12.94
CA ARG A 99 -5.83 -16.64 14.31
C ARG A 99 -6.54 -15.29 14.38
N TRP A 100 -6.34 -14.42 13.39
CA TRP A 100 -7.08 -13.17 13.29
C TRP A 100 -8.58 -13.41 13.03
N ALA A 101 -8.93 -14.34 12.15
CA ALA A 101 -10.32 -14.64 11.81
C ALA A 101 -11.10 -15.21 13.00
N VAL A 102 -10.52 -16.17 13.74
CA VAL A 102 -11.12 -16.72 14.97
C VAL A 102 -11.36 -15.62 16.00
N ALA A 103 -10.37 -14.74 16.17
CA ALA A 103 -10.46 -13.59 17.04
C ALA A 103 -11.55 -12.58 16.63
N GLU A 104 -11.69 -12.33 15.33
CA GLU A 104 -12.68 -11.42 14.77
C GLU A 104 -14.09 -11.97 14.96
N VAL A 105 -14.29 -13.28 14.76
CA VAL A 105 -15.56 -13.98 14.97
C VAL A 105 -15.97 -13.94 16.45
N ALA A 106 -15.02 -14.20 17.36
CA ALA A 106 -15.26 -14.21 18.81
C ALA A 106 -15.56 -12.82 19.39
N ALA A 107 -15.22 -11.73 18.68
CA ALA A 107 -15.57 -10.39 19.12
C ALA A 107 -17.08 -10.13 18.99
N THR A 108 -17.60 -9.16 19.74
CA THR A 108 -19.01 -8.74 19.65
C THR A 108 -19.10 -7.24 19.27
N PRO A 109 -18.65 -6.86 18.06
CA PRO A 109 -18.61 -5.47 17.65
C PRO A 109 -20.02 -4.90 17.41
N SER A 110 -20.20 -3.61 17.68
CA SER A 110 -21.42 -2.87 17.34
C SER A 110 -21.58 -2.63 15.84
N ALA A 111 -20.48 -2.61 15.08
CA ALA A 111 -20.49 -2.41 13.62
C ALA A 111 -19.32 -3.14 12.93
N ARG A 112 -19.56 -4.39 12.49
CA ARG A 112 -18.52 -5.24 11.87
C ARG A 112 -18.32 -5.00 10.37
N ALA A 113 -19.37 -4.59 9.65
CA ALA A 113 -19.38 -4.60 8.19
C ALA A 113 -18.27 -3.74 7.53
N PRO A 114 -18.03 -2.47 7.91
CA PRO A 114 -16.99 -1.65 7.26
C PRO A 114 -15.59 -2.24 7.40
N ARG A 115 -15.31 -2.85 8.56
CA ARG A 115 -14.04 -3.51 8.85
C ARG A 115 -13.82 -4.73 7.98
N LEU A 116 -14.84 -5.60 7.86
CA LEU A 116 -14.75 -6.78 7.01
C LEU A 116 -14.69 -6.43 5.54
N LEU A 117 -15.43 -5.41 5.08
CA LEU A 117 -15.34 -4.92 3.71
C LEU A 117 -13.93 -4.41 3.39
N PHE A 118 -13.29 -3.71 4.32
CA PHE A 118 -11.90 -3.28 4.16
C PHE A 118 -10.90 -4.45 4.11
N VAL A 119 -11.08 -5.47 4.94
CA VAL A 119 -10.24 -6.68 4.88
C VAL A 119 -10.48 -7.42 3.57
N ALA A 120 -11.74 -7.59 3.16
CA ALA A 120 -12.10 -8.25 1.91
C ALA A 120 -11.53 -7.52 0.69
N SER A 121 -11.59 -6.19 0.65
CA SER A 121 -11.00 -5.40 -0.44
C SER A 121 -9.47 -5.53 -0.47
N THR A 122 -8.82 -5.59 0.69
CA THR A 122 -7.38 -5.84 0.80
C THR A 122 -7.01 -7.23 0.29
N VAL A 123 -7.78 -8.26 0.66
CA VAL A 123 -7.59 -9.64 0.18
C VAL A 123 -7.79 -9.73 -1.33
N ALA A 124 -8.85 -9.11 -1.87
CA ALA A 124 -9.10 -9.07 -3.30
C ALA A 124 -7.93 -8.44 -4.06
N LEU A 125 -7.39 -7.34 -3.55
CA LEU A 125 -6.24 -6.65 -4.13
C LEU A 125 -4.96 -7.49 -4.08
N CYS A 126 -4.72 -8.20 -2.96
CA CYS A 126 -3.68 -9.23 -2.87
C CYS A 126 -3.88 -10.35 -3.89
N GLY A 127 -5.13 -10.77 -4.11
CA GLY A 127 -5.49 -11.77 -5.12
C GLY A 127 -5.07 -11.37 -6.54
N VAL A 128 -5.10 -10.07 -6.89
CA VAL A 128 -4.65 -9.59 -8.20
C VAL A 128 -3.17 -9.94 -8.46
N PHE A 129 -2.29 -9.84 -7.45
CA PHE A 129 -0.88 -10.24 -7.60
C PHE A 129 -0.74 -11.72 -7.93
N VAL A 130 -1.54 -12.57 -7.26
CA VAL A 130 -1.49 -14.02 -7.44
C VAL A 130 -2.06 -14.43 -8.80
N VAL A 131 -3.18 -13.83 -9.20
CA VAL A 131 -3.88 -14.18 -10.45
C VAL A 131 -3.17 -13.61 -11.67
N HIS A 132 -2.83 -12.32 -11.66
CA HIS A 132 -2.33 -11.58 -12.82
C HIS A 132 -0.82 -11.32 -12.79
N GLY A 133 -0.13 -11.71 -11.73
CA GLY A 133 1.29 -11.52 -11.56
C GLY A 133 1.67 -10.18 -10.90
N PRO A 134 2.96 -10.02 -10.56
CA PRO A 134 3.43 -8.92 -9.72
C PRO A 134 3.30 -7.54 -10.37
N VAL A 135 3.44 -7.44 -11.69
CA VAL A 135 3.37 -6.15 -12.40
C VAL A 135 1.94 -5.59 -12.37
N VAL A 136 0.95 -6.40 -12.78
CA VAL A 136 -0.47 -5.99 -12.75
C VAL A 136 -0.93 -5.78 -11.32
N GLY A 137 -0.57 -6.69 -10.41
CA GLY A 137 -0.85 -6.54 -8.98
C GLY A 137 -0.32 -5.22 -8.43
N TYR A 138 0.92 -4.87 -8.75
CA TYR A 138 1.53 -3.61 -8.31
C TYR A 138 0.80 -2.38 -8.85
N LEU A 139 0.44 -2.37 -10.14
CA LEU A 139 -0.31 -1.26 -10.76
C LEU A 139 -1.68 -1.08 -10.12
N CYS A 140 -2.45 -2.16 -9.96
CA CYS A 140 -3.76 -2.12 -9.31
C CYS A 140 -3.63 -1.69 -7.85
N PHE A 141 -2.63 -2.19 -7.14
CA PHE A 141 -2.40 -1.84 -5.73
C PHE A 141 -2.01 -0.38 -5.55
N GLY A 142 -1.10 0.14 -6.38
CA GLY A 142 -0.71 1.55 -6.40
C GLY A 142 -1.89 2.47 -6.71
N ALA A 143 -2.72 2.12 -7.71
CA ALA A 143 -3.92 2.89 -8.06
C ALA A 143 -4.95 2.89 -6.92
N ALA A 144 -5.28 1.72 -6.36
CA ALA A 144 -6.22 1.61 -5.24
C ALA A 144 -5.75 2.39 -4.01
N HIS A 145 -4.45 2.28 -3.69
CA HIS A 145 -3.82 3.04 -2.62
C HIS A 145 -3.91 4.55 -2.85
N ALA A 146 -3.64 5.04 -4.07
CA ALA A 146 -3.74 6.46 -4.40
C ALA A 146 -5.18 6.99 -4.28
N ILE A 147 -6.19 6.20 -4.68
CA ILE A 147 -7.61 6.57 -4.54
C ILE A 147 -8.03 6.62 -3.07
N GLU A 148 -7.69 5.58 -2.31
CA GLU A 148 -7.96 5.52 -0.86
C GLU A 148 -7.33 6.71 -0.15
N TYR A 149 -6.09 7.01 -0.52
CA TYR A 149 -5.34 8.13 0.00
C TYR A 149 -6.00 9.47 -0.35
N LEU A 150 -6.42 9.69 -1.61
CA LEU A 150 -7.12 10.90 -2.03
C LEU A 150 -8.44 11.09 -1.25
N ALA A 151 -9.18 10.01 -1.03
CA ALA A 151 -10.41 10.05 -0.24
C ALA A 151 -10.13 10.44 1.22
N PHE A 152 -9.08 9.87 1.83
CA PHE A 152 -8.65 10.23 3.19
C PHE A 152 -8.22 11.69 3.27
N VAL A 153 -7.41 12.12 2.31
CA VAL A 153 -6.92 13.48 2.16
C VAL A 153 -8.08 14.48 2.07
N HIS A 154 -9.02 14.23 1.17
CA HIS A 154 -10.17 15.11 0.97
C HIS A 154 -11.05 15.18 2.23
N HIS A 155 -11.39 14.03 2.82
CA HIS A 155 -12.32 13.97 3.95
C HIS A 155 -11.71 14.48 5.28
N VAL A 156 -10.43 14.19 5.54
CA VAL A 156 -9.75 14.60 6.79
C VAL A 156 -9.10 15.97 6.65
N GLY A 157 -8.57 16.30 5.47
CA GLY A 157 -7.88 17.56 5.20
C GLY A 157 -8.81 18.77 5.19
N GLU A 158 -10.03 18.65 4.67
CA GLU A 158 -11.02 19.73 4.67
C GLU A 158 -11.47 20.12 6.08
N GLY A 159 -11.56 19.17 7.00
CA GLY A 159 -11.87 19.45 8.41
C GLY A 159 -10.78 20.27 9.11
N ARG A 160 -9.50 20.04 8.78
CA ARG A 160 -8.36 20.70 9.44
C ARG A 160 -8.01 22.08 8.87
N HIS A 161 -8.22 22.31 7.57
CA HIS A 161 -7.88 23.58 6.93
C HIS A 161 -8.96 24.66 7.07
N ARG A 162 -10.13 24.30 7.65
CA ARG A 162 -11.14 25.28 8.10
C ARG A 162 -10.68 26.07 9.33
N ALA A 163 -9.68 25.60 10.07
CA ALA A 163 -9.14 26.28 11.26
C ALA A 163 -8.11 27.38 10.89
N GLY A 164 -8.60 28.51 10.34
CA GLY A 164 -8.06 29.87 10.50
C GLY A 164 -6.60 30.24 10.13
N ALA A 165 -5.69 29.31 9.83
CA ALA A 165 -4.28 29.62 9.62
C ALA A 165 -4.01 30.23 8.21
N ARG A 166 -3.22 31.31 8.15
CA ARG A 166 -2.78 31.93 6.88
C ARG A 166 -1.96 30.91 6.07
N PRO A 167 -2.38 30.53 4.84
CA PRO A 167 -1.69 29.51 4.07
C PRO A 167 -0.40 30.05 3.46
N GLY A 168 0.74 29.39 3.71
CA GLY A 168 1.98 29.61 2.97
C GLY A 168 1.86 29.25 1.47
N LEU A 169 2.86 29.58 0.65
CA LEU A 169 2.83 29.36 -0.81
C LEU A 169 2.51 27.90 -1.19
N ALA A 170 3.13 26.94 -0.51
CA ALA A 170 2.84 25.52 -0.68
C ALA A 170 1.37 25.19 -0.34
N ALA A 171 0.83 25.74 0.75
CA ALA A 171 -0.56 25.54 1.13
C ALA A 171 -1.54 26.20 0.14
N ARG A 172 -1.21 27.35 -0.47
CA ARG A 172 -2.02 27.96 -1.55
C ARG A 172 -2.09 27.07 -2.79
N PHE A 173 -0.96 26.48 -3.17
CA PHE A 173 -0.88 25.56 -4.30
C PHE A 173 -1.62 24.24 -4.02
N LEU A 174 -1.47 23.71 -2.80
CA LEU A 174 -2.11 22.47 -2.35
C LEU A 174 -3.63 22.62 -2.10
N ARG A 175 -4.15 23.84 -1.90
CA ARG A 175 -5.61 24.11 -1.79
C ARG A 175 -6.36 23.99 -3.13
N ARG A 176 -5.63 23.87 -4.25
CA ARG A 176 -6.21 23.66 -5.57
C ARG A 176 -5.71 22.32 -6.12
N PRO A 177 -6.19 21.19 -5.56
CA PRO A 177 -5.65 19.86 -5.85
C PRO A 177 -5.70 19.53 -7.34
N GLN A 178 -6.69 20.02 -8.08
CA GLN A 178 -6.77 19.86 -9.54
C GLN A 178 -5.63 20.59 -10.27
N GLN A 179 -5.29 21.82 -9.88
CA GLN A 179 -4.19 22.58 -10.50
C GLN A 179 -2.83 22.02 -10.09
N GLY A 180 -2.67 21.63 -8.83
CA GLY A 180 -1.46 20.96 -8.34
C GLY A 180 -1.24 19.60 -9.00
N ALA A 181 -2.30 18.80 -9.16
CA ALA A 181 -2.25 17.53 -9.88
C ALA A 181 -1.92 17.75 -11.36
N LEU A 182 -2.54 18.73 -12.03
CA LEU A 182 -2.26 19.02 -13.44
C LEU A 182 -0.80 19.46 -13.66
N LEU A 183 -0.27 20.32 -12.79
CA LEU A 183 1.11 20.78 -12.86
C LEU A 183 2.11 19.69 -12.50
N LEU A 184 1.79 18.82 -11.54
CA LEU A 184 2.67 17.72 -11.19
C LEU A 184 2.64 16.62 -12.26
N VAL A 185 1.46 16.19 -12.72
CA VAL A 185 1.30 15.20 -13.78
C VAL A 185 1.89 15.73 -15.10
N GLY A 186 1.58 16.98 -15.45
CA GLY A 186 2.13 17.63 -16.63
C GLY A 186 3.65 17.82 -16.55
N GLY A 187 4.16 18.26 -15.40
CA GLY A 187 5.60 18.44 -15.17
C GLY A 187 6.38 17.13 -15.17
N LEU A 188 5.85 16.08 -14.53
CA LEU A 188 6.45 14.74 -14.54
C LEU A 188 6.32 14.07 -15.91
N GLY A 189 5.22 14.28 -16.62
CA GLY A 189 5.04 13.83 -18.00
C GLY A 189 6.00 14.52 -18.97
N LEU A 190 6.21 15.83 -18.83
CA LEU A 190 7.19 16.58 -19.60
C LEU A 190 8.62 16.12 -19.26
N ALA A 191 8.94 15.98 -17.98
CA ALA A 191 10.23 15.45 -17.54
C ALA A 191 10.46 14.03 -18.08
N TYR A 192 9.44 13.17 -18.12
CA TYR A 192 9.52 11.86 -18.74
C TYR A 192 9.88 11.96 -20.22
N VAL A 193 9.13 12.74 -21.00
CA VAL A 193 9.37 12.90 -22.45
C VAL A 193 10.77 13.44 -22.72
N LEU A 194 11.24 14.40 -21.92
CA LEU A 194 12.55 15.02 -22.09
C LEU A 194 13.71 14.12 -21.63
N LEU A 195 13.51 13.29 -20.61
CA LEU A 195 14.57 12.48 -20.00
C LEU A 195 14.57 11.03 -20.47
N GLN A 196 13.48 10.52 -21.04
CA GLN A 196 13.38 9.13 -21.55
C GLN A 196 14.47 8.82 -22.60
N PRO A 197 14.79 9.71 -23.56
CA PRO A 197 15.87 9.47 -24.52
C PRO A 197 17.26 9.39 -23.88
N LEU A 198 17.47 10.07 -22.74
CA LEU A 198 18.76 10.19 -22.07
C LEU A 198 18.99 9.12 -21.01
N SER A 199 17.92 8.63 -20.37
CA SER A 199 17.99 7.75 -19.20
C SER A 199 17.62 6.29 -19.50
N GLY A 200 17.02 6.01 -20.67
CA GLY A 200 16.38 4.72 -20.94
C GLY A 200 15.32 4.38 -19.88
N ALA A 201 14.77 5.40 -19.21
CA ALA A 201 13.81 5.20 -18.14
C ALA A 201 12.52 4.63 -18.73
N ASP A 202 12.21 3.41 -18.31
CA ASP A 202 10.95 2.75 -18.59
C ASP A 202 9.78 3.58 -18.02
N LEU A 203 8.72 3.72 -18.81
CA LEU A 203 7.46 4.36 -18.42
C LEU A 203 6.97 3.87 -17.06
N TYR A 204 7.18 2.58 -16.76
CA TYR A 204 6.88 1.98 -15.47
C TYR A 204 7.63 2.65 -14.30
N VAL A 205 8.92 2.96 -14.48
CA VAL A 205 9.77 3.58 -13.46
C VAL A 205 9.37 5.02 -13.24
N THR A 206 9.01 5.73 -14.32
CA THR A 206 8.58 7.11 -14.21
C THR A 206 7.19 7.22 -13.59
N TYR A 207 6.26 6.33 -13.95
CA TYR A 207 4.99 6.19 -13.23
C TYR A 207 5.23 5.87 -11.75
N TYR A 208 6.12 4.93 -11.44
CA TYR A 208 6.46 4.53 -10.07
C TYR A 208 7.01 5.70 -9.24
N VAL A 209 7.98 6.44 -9.79
CA VAL A 209 8.61 7.58 -9.11
C VAL A 209 7.62 8.74 -8.98
N ALA A 210 6.85 9.03 -10.03
CA ALA A 210 5.83 10.06 -10.04
C ALA A 210 4.76 9.84 -8.97
N THR A 211 4.18 8.63 -8.93
CA THR A 211 3.17 8.26 -7.94
C THR A 211 3.74 8.24 -6.53
N SER A 212 4.97 7.73 -6.34
CA SER A 212 5.64 7.74 -5.03
C SER A 212 5.97 9.15 -4.52
N LEU A 213 6.39 10.07 -5.40
CA LEU A 213 6.67 11.47 -5.05
C LEU A 213 5.39 12.25 -4.76
N LEU A 214 4.35 12.05 -5.58
CA LEU A 214 3.02 12.64 -5.34
C LEU A 214 2.48 12.18 -3.98
N HIS A 215 2.62 10.89 -3.68
CA HIS A 215 2.27 10.31 -2.39
C HIS A 215 3.06 10.95 -1.23
N TYR A 216 4.38 11.08 -1.36
CA TYR A 216 5.23 11.71 -0.34
C TYR A 216 4.91 13.20 -0.11
N LEU A 217 4.59 13.93 -1.20
CA LEU A 217 4.19 15.33 -1.14
C LEU A 217 2.92 15.49 -0.31
N TYR A 218 1.94 14.63 -0.52
CA TYR A 218 0.72 14.65 0.27
C TYR A 218 0.92 14.11 1.69
N ASP A 219 1.84 13.18 1.94
CA ASP A 219 2.14 12.76 3.31
C ASP A 219 2.62 13.96 4.15
N GLY A 220 3.45 14.81 3.55
CA GLY A 220 3.81 16.10 4.15
C GLY A 220 2.61 17.00 4.47
N TRP A 221 1.49 16.87 3.76
CA TRP A 221 0.23 17.61 3.98
C TRP A 221 -0.60 17.05 5.14
N ILE A 222 -0.53 15.75 5.41
CA ILE A 222 -1.19 15.11 6.57
C ILE A 222 -0.43 15.41 7.87
N TRP A 223 0.91 15.39 7.83
CA TRP A 223 1.78 15.43 9.02
C TRP A 223 2.22 16.84 9.45
N ARG A 224 2.14 17.86 8.58
CA ARG A 224 2.33 19.26 8.99
C ARG A 224 1.01 19.83 9.52
N GLY A 225 0.73 19.57 10.80
CA GLY A 225 -0.27 20.35 11.55
C GLY A 225 0.20 21.79 11.80
N PRO A 226 -0.70 22.72 12.15
CA PRO A 226 -0.29 23.96 12.78
C PRO A 226 0.51 23.58 14.02
N ARG A 227 1.75 24.06 14.15
CA ARG A 227 2.39 24.11 15.46
C ARG A 227 1.46 24.96 16.32
N SER A 228 0.87 24.35 17.34
CA SER A 228 0.30 25.12 18.45
C SER A 228 1.42 26.03 18.95
N ALA A 229 1.26 27.32 18.69
CA ALA A 229 1.94 28.37 19.43
C ALA A 229 1.17 28.58 20.74
#